data_AF-V4K411-F1
#
_entry.id   AF-V4K411-F1
#
_cell.length_a   1.000
_cell.length_b   1.000
_cell.length_c   1.000
_cell.angle_alpha   90.00
_cell.angle_beta   90.00
_cell.angle_gamma   90.00
#
_symmetry.space_group_name_H-M   'P 1'
#
loop_
_entity.id
_entity.type
_entity.pdbx_description
1 polymer ?
#
loop_
_entity_poly.entity_id
_entity_poly.type
_entity_poly.pdbx_seq_one_letter_code
_entity_poly.pdbx_strand_id
1 'polypeptide(L)'
;MKALSSESRLTANMLVLELSTMIVAIALAFNAQSLEASRLTWASLVNFVIVNVVVIWFWWRYVVERLGNPPRRNEFPVLDVIILILISVLPVVLRTGDLIYIAGVLAAIAFSWSGMVWESLRDPTLPAEVRGDLRREMTARLAVGSLFAASAALYSVGARMVSQAVFIVTIAVIAYRVLVGYAARLHRRRLLGQR
;
A
#
# COMPACT_ATOMS: atom_id res chain seq x y z
N MET A 1 -15.71 -32.36 4.04
CA MET A 1 -14.95 -31.46 3.11
C MET A 1 -15.09 -29.97 3.40
N LYS A 2 -16.23 -29.44 3.89
CA LYS A 2 -16.35 -28.01 4.26
C LYS A 2 -15.44 -27.56 5.42
N ALA A 3 -15.26 -28.38 6.46
CA ALA A 3 -14.46 -28.02 7.65
C ALA A 3 -12.96 -27.88 7.37
N LEU A 4 -12.37 -28.77 6.56
CA LEU A 4 -10.98 -28.67 6.12
C LEU A 4 -10.70 -27.38 5.33
N SER A 5 -11.71 -26.90 4.58
CA SER A 5 -11.58 -25.66 3.80
C SER A 5 -11.65 -24.40 4.64
N SER A 6 -12.32 -24.42 5.80
CA SER A 6 -12.36 -23.25 6.69
C SER A 6 -11.09 -23.15 7.51
N GLU A 7 -10.56 -24.27 7.98
CA GLU A 7 -9.30 -24.33 8.73
C GLU A 7 -8.12 -23.93 7.85
N SER A 8 -8.04 -24.44 6.61
CA SER A 8 -7.00 -24.04 5.64
C SER A 8 -7.03 -22.54 5.33
N ARG A 9 -8.22 -21.94 5.26
CA ARG A 9 -8.39 -20.49 5.03
C ARG A 9 -7.96 -19.67 6.25
N LEU A 10 -8.28 -20.13 7.45
CA LEU A 10 -7.89 -19.47 8.69
C LEU A 10 -6.36 -19.49 8.85
N THR A 11 -5.73 -20.63 8.53
CA THR A 11 -4.28 -20.78 8.49
C THR A 11 -3.65 -19.88 7.42
N ALA A 12 -4.19 -19.83 6.20
CA ALA A 12 -3.66 -18.96 5.15
C ALA A 12 -3.73 -17.47 5.53
N ASN A 13 -4.85 -17.03 6.13
CA ASN A 13 -5.00 -15.65 6.59
C ASN A 13 -4.02 -15.32 7.72
N MET A 14 -3.83 -16.24 8.66
CA MET A 14 -2.89 -16.08 9.77
C MET A 14 -1.44 -16.03 9.26
N LEU A 15 -1.07 -16.93 8.36
CA LEU A 15 0.24 -16.94 7.72
C LEU A 15 0.52 -15.64 6.95
N VAL A 16 -0.47 -15.11 6.22
CA VAL A 16 -0.33 -13.85 5.50
C VAL A 16 -0.13 -12.67 6.46
N LEU A 17 -0.86 -12.65 7.58
CA LEU A 17 -0.70 -11.62 8.61
C LEU A 17 0.67 -11.71 9.30
N GLU A 18 1.10 -12.91 9.70
CA GLU A 18 2.42 -13.16 10.28
C GLU A 18 3.53 -12.77 9.31
N LEU A 19 3.46 -13.22 8.06
CA LEU A 19 4.39 -12.87 6.99
C LEU A 19 4.46 -11.35 6.80
N SER A 20 3.30 -10.66 6.84
CA SER A 20 3.27 -9.20 6.72
C SER A 20 4.04 -8.50 7.84
N THR A 21 3.91 -8.98 9.08
CA THR A 21 4.61 -8.40 10.23
C THR A 21 6.11 -8.68 10.20
N MET A 22 6.53 -9.88 9.79
CA MET A 22 7.94 -10.23 9.63
C MET A 22 8.61 -9.39 8.55
N ILE A 23 7.95 -9.23 7.40
CA ILE A 23 8.48 -8.46 6.27
C ILE A 23 8.65 -6.99 6.64
N VAL A 24 7.72 -6.42 7.40
CA VAL A 24 7.87 -5.05 7.90
C VAL A 24 8.99 -4.95 8.92
N ALA A 25 9.09 -5.89 9.85
CA ALA A 25 10.20 -5.91 10.79
C ALA A 25 11.55 -5.94 10.06
N ILE A 26 11.67 -6.74 8.99
CA ILE A 26 12.85 -6.80 8.13
C ILE A 26 13.08 -5.45 7.43
N ALA A 27 12.05 -4.84 6.85
CA ALA A 27 12.14 -3.54 6.18
C ALA A 27 12.62 -2.43 7.12
N LEU A 28 12.09 -2.40 8.36
CA LEU A 28 12.49 -1.46 9.40
C LEU A 28 13.92 -1.74 9.88
N ALA A 29 14.31 -3.02 10.03
CA ALA A 29 15.65 -3.42 10.42
C ALA A 29 16.70 -3.01 9.37
N PHE A 30 16.44 -3.24 8.08
CA PHE A 30 17.30 -2.77 7.00
C PHE A 30 17.42 -1.24 7.01
N ASN A 31 16.33 -0.54 7.29
CA ASN A 31 16.34 0.91 7.41
C ASN A 31 17.19 1.39 8.61
N ALA A 32 17.18 0.65 9.73
CA ALA A 32 17.97 0.95 10.93
C ALA A 32 19.47 0.69 10.72
N GLN A 33 19.85 -0.47 10.17
CA GLN A 33 21.25 -0.84 9.92
C GLN A 33 21.99 0.20 9.05
N SER A 34 21.28 0.77 8.10
CA SER A 34 21.80 1.79 7.19
C SER A 34 21.85 3.19 7.80
N LEU A 35 21.08 3.46 8.86
CA LEU A 35 21.27 4.65 9.69
C LEU A 35 22.58 4.57 10.47
N GLU A 36 22.94 3.37 10.98
CA GLU A 36 24.22 3.15 11.66
C GLU A 36 25.42 3.27 10.70
N ALA A 37 25.26 2.85 9.45
CA ALA A 37 26.30 2.94 8.43
C ALA A 37 26.52 4.37 7.88
N SER A 38 25.59 5.29 8.11
CA SER A 38 25.68 6.68 7.65
C SER A 38 26.08 7.62 8.79
N ARG A 39 26.80 8.71 8.49
CA ARG A 39 27.08 9.73 9.52
C ARG A 39 25.76 10.29 10.02
N LEU A 40 25.51 10.17 11.33
CA LEU A 40 24.33 10.69 12.01
C LEU A 40 24.22 12.20 11.80
N THR A 41 23.34 12.58 10.89
CA THR A 41 22.98 13.98 10.58
C THR A 41 21.48 14.18 10.76
N TRP A 42 21.05 15.42 11.02
CA TRP A 42 19.63 15.74 11.13
C TRP A 42 18.83 15.33 9.88
N ALA A 43 19.40 15.55 8.68
CA ALA A 43 18.79 15.13 7.42
C ALA A 43 18.60 13.61 7.33
N SER A 44 19.60 12.81 7.77
CA SER A 44 19.50 11.35 7.79
C SER A 44 18.42 10.84 8.77
N LEU A 45 18.26 11.50 9.92
CA LEU A 45 17.23 11.18 10.91
C LEU A 45 15.82 11.48 10.38
N VAL A 46 15.63 12.65 9.77
CA VAL A 46 14.34 13.03 9.17
C VAL A 46 13.98 12.06 8.05
N ASN A 47 14.92 11.73 7.16
CA ASN A 47 14.69 10.77 6.08
C ASN A 47 14.34 9.38 6.63
N PHE A 48 15.06 8.92 7.66
CA PHE A 48 14.76 7.66 8.34
C PHE A 48 13.32 7.62 8.90
N VAL A 49 12.88 8.67 9.58
CA VAL A 49 11.51 8.78 10.11
C VAL A 49 10.49 8.74 8.99
N ILE A 50 10.68 9.52 7.92
CA ILE A 50 9.76 9.55 6.77
C ILE A 50 9.61 8.16 6.15
N VAL A 51 10.73 7.48 5.88
CA VAL A 51 10.73 6.14 5.28
C VAL A 51 9.95 5.15 6.16
N ASN A 52 10.21 5.13 7.48
CA ASN A 52 9.49 4.23 8.38
C ASN A 52 7.99 4.53 8.43
N VAL A 53 7.60 5.80 8.48
CA VAL A 53 6.19 6.20 8.47
C VAL A 53 5.50 5.72 7.20
N VAL A 54 6.14 5.85 6.03
CA VAL A 54 5.60 5.38 4.75
C VAL A 54 5.43 3.85 4.75
N VAL A 55 6.45 3.10 5.17
CA VAL A 55 6.42 1.63 5.22
C VAL A 55 5.33 1.13 6.17
N ILE A 56 5.25 1.70 7.37
CA ILE A 56 4.22 1.37 8.36
C ILE A 56 2.83 1.71 7.82
N TRP A 57 2.67 2.82 7.11
CA TRP A 57 1.39 3.20 6.51
C TRP A 57 0.93 2.19 5.45
N PHE A 58 1.82 1.76 4.56
CA PHE A 58 1.51 0.73 3.56
C PHE A 58 1.16 -0.60 4.21
N TRP A 59 1.93 -1.04 5.21
CA TRP A 59 1.65 -2.27 5.94
C TRP A 59 0.31 -2.23 6.67
N TRP A 60 0.04 -1.15 7.41
CA TRP A 60 -1.21 -1.02 8.15
C TRP A 60 -2.40 -1.04 7.19
N ARG A 61 -2.30 -0.34 6.05
CA ARG A 61 -3.34 -0.35 5.03
C ARG A 61 -3.57 -1.76 4.48
N TYR A 62 -2.50 -2.51 4.24
CA TYR A 62 -2.55 -3.89 3.77
C TYR A 62 -3.26 -4.81 4.77
N VAL A 63 -2.84 -4.77 6.04
CA VAL A 63 -3.42 -5.57 7.12
C VAL A 63 -4.91 -5.28 7.29
N VAL A 64 -5.30 -4.01 7.40
CA VAL A 64 -6.71 -3.62 7.58
C VAL A 64 -7.58 -4.13 6.42
N GLU A 65 -7.07 -4.07 5.20
CA GLU A 65 -7.81 -4.53 4.04
C GLU A 65 -7.93 -6.05 4.00
N ARG A 66 -6.89 -6.79 4.39
CA ARG A 66 -6.95 -8.24 4.50
C ARG A 66 -7.81 -8.75 5.65
N LEU A 67 -7.90 -8.01 6.75
CA LEU A 67 -8.86 -8.29 7.80
C LEU A 67 -10.31 -8.07 7.32
N GLY A 68 -10.54 -7.05 6.49
CA GLY A 68 -11.87 -6.78 5.91
C GLY A 68 -12.26 -7.71 4.76
N ASN A 69 -11.28 -8.11 3.93
CA ASN A 69 -11.45 -8.93 2.75
C ASN A 69 -10.41 -10.07 2.72
N PRO A 70 -10.61 -11.12 3.55
CA PRO A 70 -9.68 -12.23 3.62
C PRO A 70 -9.66 -13.03 2.31
N PRO A 71 -8.51 -13.65 1.95
CA PRO A 71 -8.44 -14.58 0.83
C PRO A 71 -9.51 -15.67 0.92
N ARG A 72 -10.35 -15.77 -0.12
CA ARG A 72 -11.48 -16.72 -0.16
C ARG A 72 -11.17 -18.02 -0.90
N ARG A 73 -10.14 -18.01 -1.76
CA ARG A 73 -9.68 -19.17 -2.51
C ARG A 73 -8.59 -19.89 -1.73
N ASN A 74 -8.56 -21.22 -1.82
CA ASN A 74 -7.48 -22.05 -1.29
C ASN A 74 -6.23 -22.05 -2.21
N GLU A 75 -6.12 -21.07 -3.12
CA GLU A 75 -4.99 -20.90 -4.01
C GLU A 75 -3.90 -20.10 -3.30
N PHE A 76 -2.64 -20.29 -3.71
CA PHE A 76 -1.52 -19.53 -3.16
C PHE A 76 -1.73 -18.02 -3.39
N PRO A 77 -1.62 -17.18 -2.35
CA PRO A 77 -1.93 -15.75 -2.43
C PRO A 77 -0.79 -14.96 -3.11
N VAL A 78 -0.60 -15.16 -4.42
CA VAL A 78 0.52 -14.57 -5.19
C VAL A 78 0.57 -13.05 -5.06
N LEU A 79 -0.57 -12.37 -5.21
CA LEU A 79 -0.64 -10.91 -5.20
C LEU A 79 -0.27 -10.32 -3.83
N ASP A 80 -0.62 -11.00 -2.73
CA ASP A 80 -0.21 -10.63 -1.38
C ASP A 80 1.29 -10.66 -1.22
N VAL A 81 1.91 -11.77 -1.64
CA VAL A 81 3.34 -11.95 -1.55
C VAL A 81 4.06 -10.88 -2.38
N ILE A 82 3.57 -10.59 -3.59
CA ILE A 82 4.10 -9.51 -4.42
C ILE A 82 4.00 -8.16 -3.72
N ILE A 83 2.82 -7.81 -3.16
CA ILE A 83 2.63 -6.54 -2.44
C ILE A 83 3.60 -6.44 -1.27
N LEU A 84 3.73 -7.50 -0.48
CA LEU A 84 4.61 -7.52 0.68
C LEU A 84 6.09 -7.39 0.30
N ILE A 85 6.53 -8.06 -0.78
CA ILE A 85 7.88 -7.88 -1.33
C ILE A 85 8.07 -6.42 -1.80
N LEU A 86 7.10 -5.84 -2.49
CA LEU A 86 7.22 -4.45 -2.95
C LEU A 86 7.29 -3.47 -1.76
N ILE A 87 6.52 -3.71 -0.69
CA ILE A 87 6.58 -2.93 0.55
C ILE A 87 7.96 -3.08 1.21
N SER A 88 8.55 -4.27 1.20
CA SER A 88 9.87 -4.51 1.81
C SER A 88 11.02 -3.79 1.09
N VAL A 89 10.85 -3.52 -0.21
CA VAL A 89 11.82 -2.82 -1.05
C VAL A 89 11.69 -1.29 -0.93
N LEU A 90 10.56 -0.76 -0.44
CA LEU A 90 10.33 0.69 -0.27
C LEU A 90 11.45 1.42 0.48
N PRO A 91 12.00 0.94 1.61
CA PRO A 91 13.08 1.64 2.31
C PRO A 91 14.32 1.88 1.45
N VAL A 92 14.66 0.90 0.60
CA VAL A 92 15.81 0.98 -0.29
C VAL A 92 15.53 2.00 -1.38
N VAL A 93 14.36 1.89 -2.02
CA VAL A 93 13.99 2.74 -3.16
C VAL A 93 13.72 4.19 -2.77
N LEU A 94 13.11 4.44 -1.61
CA LEU A 94 12.90 5.82 -1.13
C LEU A 94 14.23 6.53 -0.83
N ARG A 95 15.28 5.78 -0.50
CA ARG A 95 16.61 6.33 -0.21
C ARG A 95 17.46 6.61 -1.43
N THR A 96 17.28 5.86 -2.52
CA THR A 96 18.00 6.20 -3.77
C THR A 96 17.62 7.61 -4.24
N GLY A 97 16.41 8.06 -3.90
CA GLY A 97 15.88 9.36 -4.33
C GLY A 97 15.57 9.42 -5.83
N ASP A 98 15.76 8.31 -6.54
CA ASP A 98 15.50 8.22 -7.96
C ASP A 98 14.01 8.01 -8.20
N LEU A 99 13.42 9.00 -8.87
CA LEU A 99 12.00 9.05 -9.14
C LEU A 99 11.54 7.88 -10.02
N ILE A 100 12.37 7.36 -10.92
CA ILE A 100 12.01 6.18 -11.74
C ILE A 100 11.70 5.00 -10.82
N TYR A 101 12.60 4.69 -9.88
CA TYR A 101 12.42 3.54 -9.00
C TYR A 101 11.28 3.78 -8.01
N ILE A 102 11.17 4.98 -7.43
CA ILE A 102 10.10 5.30 -6.48
C ILE A 102 8.74 5.22 -7.16
N ALA A 103 8.55 5.91 -8.28
CA ALA A 103 7.29 5.89 -9.01
C ALA A 103 6.99 4.49 -9.58
N GLY A 104 8.01 3.76 -10.06
CA GLY A 104 7.87 2.39 -10.53
C GLY A 104 7.35 1.43 -9.46
N VAL A 105 7.95 1.45 -8.26
CA VAL A 105 7.51 0.60 -7.13
C VAL A 105 6.10 1.00 -6.68
N LEU A 106 5.81 2.29 -6.54
CA LEU A 106 4.47 2.75 -6.16
C LEU A 106 3.40 2.37 -7.20
N ALA A 107 3.74 2.42 -8.49
CA ALA A 107 2.87 1.95 -9.57
C ALA A 107 2.63 0.44 -9.46
N ALA A 108 3.69 -0.35 -9.28
CA ALA A 108 3.59 -1.80 -9.13
C ALA A 108 2.71 -2.18 -7.94
N ILE A 109 2.89 -1.53 -6.78
CA ILE A 109 2.05 -1.72 -5.59
C ILE A 109 0.59 -1.43 -5.95
N ALA A 110 0.30 -0.28 -6.57
CA ALA A 110 -1.06 0.12 -6.92
C ALA A 110 -1.74 -0.87 -7.88
N PHE A 111 -1.01 -1.40 -8.87
CA PHE A 111 -1.53 -2.41 -9.80
C PHE A 111 -1.75 -3.76 -9.14
N SER A 112 -0.79 -4.28 -8.37
CA SER A 112 -0.94 -5.55 -7.65
C SER A 112 -2.12 -5.50 -6.68
N TRP A 113 -2.28 -4.38 -5.99
CA TRP A 113 -3.38 -4.16 -5.06
C TRP A 113 -4.73 -4.00 -5.76
N SER A 114 -4.76 -3.40 -6.96
CA SER A 114 -5.97 -3.37 -7.80
C SER A 114 -6.39 -4.77 -8.23
N GLY A 115 -5.42 -5.64 -8.55
CA GLY A 115 -5.66 -7.05 -8.84
C GLY A 115 -6.30 -7.79 -7.65
N MET A 116 -5.82 -7.53 -6.43
CA MET A 116 -6.37 -8.11 -5.21
C MET A 116 -7.84 -7.70 -4.96
N VAL A 117 -8.19 -6.45 -5.24
CA VAL A 117 -9.59 -5.98 -5.18
C VAL A 117 -10.44 -6.59 -6.28
N TRP A 118 -9.88 -6.73 -7.49
CA TRP A 118 -10.57 -7.36 -8.60
C TRP A 118 -10.95 -8.81 -8.29
N GLU A 119 -10.06 -9.58 -7.65
CA GLU A 119 -10.38 -10.91 -7.15
C GLU A 119 -11.52 -10.91 -6.14
N SER A 120 -11.55 -9.90 -5.25
CA SER A 120 -12.64 -9.73 -4.31
C SER A 120 -13.96 -9.44 -5.03
N LEU A 121 -13.96 -8.58 -6.06
CA LEU A 121 -15.13 -8.23 -6.88
C LEU A 121 -15.74 -9.42 -7.65
N ARG A 122 -14.97 -10.47 -7.90
CA ARG A 122 -15.45 -11.70 -8.56
C ARG A 122 -16.39 -12.52 -7.68
N ASP A 123 -16.54 -12.17 -6.40
CA ASP A 123 -17.45 -12.89 -5.51
C ASP A 123 -18.93 -12.53 -5.81
N PRO A 124 -19.75 -13.51 -6.22
CA PRO A 124 -21.16 -13.28 -6.53
C PRO A 124 -22.00 -12.91 -5.29
N THR A 125 -21.55 -13.24 -4.08
CA THR A 125 -22.28 -13.03 -2.82
C THR A 125 -22.14 -11.61 -2.26
N LEU A 126 -21.29 -10.77 -2.86
CA LEU A 126 -21.08 -9.39 -2.42
C LEU A 126 -22.33 -8.52 -2.63
N PRO A 127 -22.79 -7.77 -1.60
CA PRO A 127 -23.85 -6.78 -1.74
C PRO A 127 -23.51 -5.72 -2.80
N ALA A 128 -24.53 -5.20 -3.48
CA ALA A 128 -24.37 -4.23 -4.58
C ALA A 128 -23.66 -2.94 -4.13
N GLU A 129 -23.95 -2.46 -2.92
CA GLU A 129 -23.32 -1.27 -2.33
C GLU A 129 -21.81 -1.48 -2.15
N VAL A 130 -21.42 -2.58 -1.48
CA VAL A 130 -20.01 -2.95 -1.24
C VAL A 130 -19.27 -3.15 -2.57
N ARG A 131 -19.94 -3.75 -3.56
CA ARG A 131 -19.38 -3.92 -4.92
C ARG A 131 -19.12 -2.58 -5.60
N GLY A 132 -20.02 -1.62 -5.44
CA GLY A 132 -19.86 -0.26 -5.96
C GLY A 132 -18.65 0.45 -5.35
N ASP A 133 -18.48 0.34 -4.04
CA ASP A 133 -17.35 0.93 -3.31
C ASP A 133 -16.02 0.27 -3.70
N LEU A 134 -15.96 -1.05 -3.76
CA LEU A 134 -14.77 -1.78 -4.21
C LEU A 134 -14.38 -1.44 -5.66
N ARG A 135 -15.36 -1.26 -6.55
CA ARG A 135 -15.10 -0.80 -7.92
C ARG A 135 -14.49 0.59 -7.95
N ARG A 136 -15.02 1.54 -7.17
CA ARG A 136 -14.47 2.90 -7.06
C ARG A 136 -13.06 2.90 -6.47
N GLU A 137 -12.81 2.03 -5.50
CA GLU A 137 -11.48 1.88 -4.89
C GLU A 137 -10.48 1.30 -5.90
N MET A 138 -10.87 0.27 -6.64
CA MET A 138 -10.05 -0.30 -7.70
C MET A 138 -9.74 0.72 -8.80
N THR A 139 -10.74 1.45 -9.30
CA THR A 139 -10.50 2.46 -10.36
C THR A 139 -9.61 3.60 -9.87
N ALA A 140 -9.76 4.03 -8.61
CA ALA A 140 -8.87 5.02 -8.02
C ALA A 140 -7.42 4.51 -7.93
N ARG A 141 -7.21 3.25 -7.55
CA ARG A 141 -5.87 2.64 -7.49
C ARG A 141 -5.25 2.47 -8.86
N LEU A 142 -6.01 2.02 -9.84
CA LEU A 142 -5.54 1.95 -11.23
C LEU A 142 -5.16 3.33 -11.76
N ALA A 143 -5.97 4.36 -11.50
CA ALA A 143 -5.65 5.73 -11.90
C ALA A 143 -4.35 6.23 -11.25
N VAL A 144 -4.19 6.01 -9.94
CA VAL A 144 -2.96 6.36 -9.21
C VAL A 144 -1.75 5.57 -9.73
N GLY A 145 -1.89 4.26 -9.95
CA GLY A 145 -0.84 3.41 -10.51
C GLY A 145 -0.41 3.88 -11.90
N SER A 146 -1.36 4.23 -12.76
CA SER A 146 -1.09 4.80 -14.09
C SER A 146 -0.38 6.15 -14.01
N LEU A 147 -0.73 7.02 -13.07
CA LEU A 147 -0.05 8.30 -12.89
C LEU A 147 1.41 8.11 -12.43
N PHE A 148 1.66 7.17 -11.52
CA PHE A 148 3.02 6.83 -11.13
C PHE A 148 3.82 6.18 -12.28
N ALA A 149 3.20 5.27 -13.04
CA ALA A 149 3.84 4.66 -14.21
C ALA A 149 4.17 5.72 -15.28
N ALA A 150 3.26 6.65 -15.55
CA ALA A 150 3.48 7.76 -16.45
C ALA A 150 4.61 8.68 -15.95
N SER A 151 4.64 8.95 -14.65
CA SER A 151 5.72 9.73 -14.03
C SER A 151 7.09 9.08 -14.21
N ALA A 152 7.20 7.76 -13.98
CA ALA A 152 8.44 7.00 -14.22
C ALA A 152 8.86 7.03 -15.71
N ALA A 153 7.90 6.80 -16.62
CA ALA A 153 8.15 6.82 -18.06
C ALA A 153 8.62 8.20 -18.54
N LEU A 154 7.97 9.28 -18.09
CA LEU A 154 8.35 10.66 -18.40
C LEU A 154 9.77 10.98 -17.90
N TYR A 155 10.14 10.49 -16.71
CA TYR A 155 11.49 10.67 -16.20
C TYR A 155 12.53 9.95 -17.07
N SER A 156 12.24 8.73 -17.52
CA SER A 156 13.15 7.95 -18.36
C SER A 156 13.43 8.57 -19.73
N VAL A 157 12.49 9.32 -20.29
CA VAL A 157 12.67 10.03 -21.58
C VAL A 157 13.23 11.45 -21.42
N GLY A 158 13.63 11.83 -20.20
CA GLY A 158 14.28 13.12 -19.91
C GLY A 158 13.31 14.26 -19.59
N ALA A 159 12.00 14.05 -19.57
CA ALA A 159 10.99 15.06 -19.21
C ALA A 159 10.88 15.26 -17.68
N ARG A 160 12.00 15.60 -17.03
CA ARG A 160 12.16 15.60 -15.55
C ARG A 160 11.17 16.50 -14.83
N MET A 161 11.00 17.75 -15.28
CA MET A 161 10.09 18.71 -14.62
C MET A 161 8.63 18.25 -14.66
N VAL A 162 8.18 17.75 -15.83
CA VAL A 162 6.81 17.24 -15.99
C VAL A 162 6.61 16.00 -15.14
N SER A 163 7.57 15.08 -15.16
CA SER A 163 7.54 13.87 -14.32
C SER A 163 7.42 14.20 -12.83
N GLN A 164 8.22 15.15 -12.34
CA GLN A 164 8.17 15.62 -10.95
C GLN A 164 6.83 16.28 -10.62
N ALA A 165 6.29 17.12 -11.50
CA ALA A 165 4.99 17.74 -11.31
C ALA A 165 3.87 16.68 -11.21
N VAL A 166 3.85 15.70 -12.12
CA VAL A 166 2.89 14.58 -12.07
C VAL A 166 3.03 13.80 -10.77
N PHE A 167 4.27 13.50 -10.34
CA PHE A 167 4.53 12.78 -9.09
C PHE A 167 3.98 13.55 -7.87
N ILE A 168 4.37 14.82 -7.73
CA ILE A 168 3.99 15.68 -6.59
C ILE A 168 2.48 15.86 -6.53
N VAL A 169 1.84 16.14 -7.66
CA VAL A 169 0.37 16.30 -7.72
C VAL A 169 -0.32 15.00 -7.35
N THR A 170 0.17 13.85 -7.81
CA THR A 170 -0.39 12.53 -7.45
C THR A 170 -0.30 12.30 -5.95
N ILE A 171 0.86 12.55 -5.33
CA ILE A 171 1.05 12.42 -3.88
C ILE A 171 0.14 13.40 -3.12
N ALA A 172 0.02 14.65 -3.57
CA ALA A 172 -0.83 15.65 -2.94
C ALA A 172 -2.31 15.25 -2.96
N VAL A 173 -2.80 14.71 -4.08
CA VAL A 173 -4.18 14.21 -4.21
C VAL A 173 -4.43 13.03 -3.26
N ILE A 174 -3.48 12.10 -3.15
CA ILE A 174 -3.56 10.97 -2.21
C ILE A 174 -3.62 11.49 -0.78
N ALA A 175 -2.69 12.38 -0.40
CA ALA A 175 -2.62 12.96 0.93
C ALA A 175 -3.92 13.70 1.28
N TYR A 176 -4.45 14.51 0.37
CA TYR A 176 -5.72 15.20 0.52
C TYR A 176 -6.88 14.22 0.78
N ARG A 177 -7.01 13.17 -0.05
CA ARG A 177 -8.06 12.15 0.12
C ARG A 177 -7.96 11.44 1.47
N VAL A 178 -6.75 11.12 1.90
CA VAL A 178 -6.50 10.49 3.21
C VAL A 178 -6.91 11.42 4.34
N LEU A 179 -6.49 12.69 4.30
CA LEU A 179 -6.82 13.71 5.31
C LEU A 179 -8.33 13.97 5.42
N VAL A 180 -9.01 14.16 4.28
CA VAL A 180 -10.47 14.37 4.24
C VAL A 180 -11.20 13.13 4.80
N GLY A 181 -10.75 11.93 4.45
CA GLY A 181 -11.31 10.70 4.99
C GLY A 181 -11.15 10.58 6.52
N TYR A 182 -10.02 11.03 7.08
CA TYR A 182 -9.83 11.11 8.53
C TYR A 182 -10.73 12.18 9.17
N ALA A 183 -10.82 13.37 8.59
CA ALA A 183 -11.64 14.46 9.11
C ALA A 183 -13.13 14.08 9.15
N ALA A 184 -13.65 13.43 8.10
CA ALA A 184 -15.03 12.95 8.04
C ALA A 184 -15.33 11.90 9.13
N ARG A 185 -14.40 10.97 9.38
CA ARG A 185 -14.53 9.97 10.46
C ARG A 185 -14.51 10.60 11.85
N LEU A 186 -13.65 11.59 12.06
CA LEU A 186 -13.58 12.33 13.32
C LEU A 186 -14.86 13.11 13.60
N HIS A 187 -15.40 13.78 12.57
CA HIS A 187 -16.66 14.52 12.67
C HIS A 187 -17.84 13.59 13.03
N ARG A 188 -17.93 12.42 12.37
CA ARG A 188 -18.96 11.41 12.69
C ARG A 188 -18.84 10.88 14.13
N ARG A 189 -17.63 10.67 14.64
CA ARG A 189 -17.41 10.23 16.04
C ARG A 189 -17.83 11.30 17.05
N ARG A 190 -17.57 12.58 16.78
CA ARG A 190 -18.02 13.68 17.64
C ARG A 190 -19.54 13.78 17.70
N LEU A 191 -20.22 13.57 16.57
CA LEU A 191 -21.69 13.55 16.52
C LEU A 191 -22.32 12.36 17.25
N LEU A 192 -21.65 11.19 17.23
CA LEU A 192 -22.13 9.99 17.92
C LEU A 192 -21.79 9.96 19.41
N GLY A 193 -20.75 10.67 19.85
CA GLY A 193 -20.40 10.83 21.27
C GLY A 193 -21.16 11.93 22.00
N GLN A 194 -22.13 12.58 21.33
CA GLN A 194 -23.06 13.56 21.92
C GLN A 194 -24.47 12.98 22.17
N ARG A 195 -24.62 11.66 22.10
CA ARG A 195 -25.82 10.92 22.53
C ARG A 195 -25.45 10.01 23.70
#